data_AF-A0A961ZZM6-F1
#
_entry.id   AF-A0A961ZZM6-F1
#
_cell.length_a   1.000
_cell.length_b   1.000
_cell.length_c   1.000
_cell.angle_alpha   90.00
_cell.angle_beta   90.00
_cell.angle_gamma   90.00
#
_symmetry.space_group_name_H-M   'P 1'
#
loop_
_entity.id
_entity.type
_entity.pdbx_description
1 polymer ?
#
loop_
_entity_poly.entity_id
_entity_poly.type
_entity_poly.pdbx_seq_one_letter_code
_entity_poly.pdbx_strand_id
1 'polypeptide(L)'
;MGQPTRDLFSTVQGAMSKKSNATSRTTGDASDDYTAADIEVLEGLEPVRRRPGMYIGGKDEKAMHHLFAEVIDNAMDEAVAGHADAITVHLDAEGFLSVTDNGRGIPVDPHPKYKNKSALEVIMTTLHSGG
;
A
#
# COMPACT_ATOMS: atom_id res chain seq x y z
N MET A 1 -33.15 20.97 -33.35
CA MET A 1 -33.37 21.12 -31.90
C MET A 1 -32.12 20.56 -31.21
N GLY A 2 -31.20 21.44 -30.82
CA GLY A 2 -29.95 21.07 -30.16
C GLY A 2 -29.43 22.30 -29.44
N GLN A 3 -29.57 22.33 -28.11
CA GLN A 3 -29.09 23.44 -27.31
C GLN A 3 -27.56 23.36 -27.18
N PRO A 4 -26.83 24.49 -27.25
CA PRO A 4 -25.42 24.51 -26.90
C PRO A 4 -25.28 24.40 -25.37
N THR A 5 -24.43 23.48 -24.94
CA THR A 5 -24.05 23.25 -23.54
C THR A 5 -23.44 24.51 -22.94
N ARG A 6 -24.04 25.01 -21.85
CA ARG A 6 -23.50 26.10 -21.04
C ARG A 6 -22.27 25.59 -20.28
N ASP A 7 -21.11 26.13 -20.61
CA ASP A 7 -19.87 25.91 -19.87
C ASP A 7 -19.92 26.63 -18.52
N LEU A 8 -19.72 25.87 -17.45
CA LEU A 8 -19.80 26.27 -16.04
C LEU A 8 -18.77 27.35 -15.68
N PHE A 9 -17.72 27.53 -16.49
CA PHE A 9 -16.63 28.48 -16.22
C PHE A 9 -16.77 29.84 -16.93
N SER A 10 -17.78 30.03 -17.77
CA SER A 10 -17.96 31.27 -18.54
C SER A 10 -18.35 32.49 -17.69
N THR A 11 -18.76 32.31 -16.43
CA THR A 11 -19.33 33.40 -15.60
C THR A 11 -18.27 34.19 -14.82
N VAL A 12 -16.99 33.78 -14.81
CA VAL A 12 -15.97 34.44 -13.97
C VAL A 12 -15.26 35.60 -14.70
N GLN A 13 -15.46 35.76 -16.01
CA GLN A 13 -14.73 36.73 -16.82
C GLN A 13 -15.56 38.00 -17.08
N GLY A 14 -16.03 38.67 -16.02
CA GLY A 14 -16.93 39.82 -16.19
C GLY A 14 -17.06 40.80 -15.03
N ALA A 15 -16.29 40.66 -13.95
CA ALA A 15 -16.36 41.61 -12.85
C ALA A 15 -14.97 41.79 -12.23
N MET A 16 -14.32 42.92 -12.52
CA MET A 16 -13.61 43.77 -11.56
C MET A 16 -12.90 44.91 -12.30
N SER A 17 -13.58 46.05 -12.42
CA SER A 17 -12.94 47.36 -12.56
C SER A 17 -13.35 48.21 -11.37
N LYS A 18 -12.44 48.38 -10.41
CA LYS A 18 -12.40 49.57 -9.54
C LYS A 18 -11.04 49.69 -8.85
N LYS A 19 -10.34 50.79 -9.14
CA LYS A 19 -9.12 51.24 -8.44
C LYS A 19 -9.40 51.47 -6.95
N SER A 20 -8.48 51.04 -6.09
CA SER A 20 -8.23 51.68 -4.79
C SER A 20 -6.74 51.60 -4.46
N ASN A 21 -6.22 52.70 -3.92
CA ASN A 21 -4.81 52.93 -3.59
C ASN A 21 -4.64 52.68 -2.08
N ALA A 22 -3.82 51.69 -1.67
CA ALA A 22 -3.43 51.52 -0.26
C ALA A 22 -2.16 50.66 -0.13
N THR A 23 -1.09 51.34 0.30
CA THR A 23 0.02 50.87 1.16
C THR A 23 0.46 49.41 1.06
N SER A 24 1.62 49.21 0.44
CA SER A 24 2.44 48.00 0.52
C SER A 24 2.65 47.58 1.98
N ARG A 25 1.89 46.58 2.41
CA ARG A 25 2.27 45.70 3.52
C ARG A 25 3.01 44.54 2.88
N THR A 26 4.32 44.48 3.11
CA THR A 26 5.14 43.29 2.91
C THR A 26 4.59 42.17 3.80
N THR A 27 3.62 41.42 3.31
CA THR A 27 3.34 40.07 3.77
C THR A 27 4.47 39.21 3.21
N GLY A 28 5.26 38.60 4.09
CA GLY A 28 6.33 37.71 3.69
C GLY A 28 5.79 36.62 2.78
N ASP A 29 6.31 36.59 1.55
CA ASP A 29 6.26 35.42 0.67
C ASP A 29 7.10 34.32 1.35
N ALA A 30 6.44 33.47 2.11
CA ALA A 30 6.79 32.06 2.06
C ALA A 30 5.76 31.44 1.12
N SER A 31 6.02 31.51 -0.18
CA SER A 31 5.39 30.59 -1.10
C SER A 31 5.82 29.20 -0.65
N ASP A 32 4.89 28.48 -0.02
CA ASP A 32 5.02 27.06 0.29
C ASP A 32 4.89 26.34 -1.07
N ASP A 33 5.93 26.51 -1.90
CA ASP A 33 5.95 26.03 -3.27
C ASP A 33 6.02 24.51 -3.22
N TYR A 34 4.86 23.87 -3.35
CA TYR A 34 4.76 22.42 -3.55
C TYR A 34 5.33 22.09 -4.93
N THR A 35 6.49 21.45 -4.93
CA THR A 35 7.25 21.07 -6.12
C THR A 35 7.27 19.55 -6.30
N ALA A 36 7.83 19.10 -7.42
CA ALA A 36 8.07 17.68 -7.66
C ALA A 36 8.99 17.04 -6.58
N ALA A 37 9.82 17.83 -5.90
CA ALA A 37 10.69 17.33 -4.83
C ALA A 37 9.92 16.93 -3.57
N ASP A 38 8.69 17.41 -3.39
CA ASP A 38 7.83 17.10 -2.24
C ASP A 38 7.03 15.79 -2.44
N ILE A 39 7.15 15.18 -3.63
CA ILE A 39 6.56 13.87 -3.92
C ILE A 39 7.48 12.77 -3.40
N GLU A 40 7.07 12.12 -2.32
CA GLU A 40 7.77 10.95 -1.79
C GLU A 40 7.32 9.66 -2.51
N VAL A 41 8.29 8.90 -3.01
CA VAL A 41 8.06 7.54 -3.53
C VAL A 41 8.49 6.53 -2.48
N LEU A 42 7.53 5.78 -1.95
CA LEU A 42 7.78 4.73 -0.97
C LEU A 42 8.13 3.41 -1.69
N GLU A 43 9.31 2.87 -1.40
CA GLU A 43 9.82 1.64 -2.03
C GLU A 43 9.62 0.39 -1.15
N GLY A 44 9.62 -0.79 -1.79
CA GLY A 44 9.52 -2.08 -1.11
C GLY A 44 8.26 -2.19 -0.25
N LEU A 45 8.45 -2.41 1.05
CA LEU A 45 7.37 -2.59 2.03
C LEU A 45 7.05 -1.31 2.83
N GLU A 46 7.71 -0.19 2.54
CA GLU A 46 7.42 1.09 3.22
C GLU A 46 5.97 1.55 3.07
N PRO A 47 5.30 1.40 1.90
CA PRO A 47 3.88 1.72 1.78
C PRO A 47 3.01 0.96 2.79
N VAL A 48 3.31 -0.32 3.04
CA VAL A 48 2.58 -1.17 4.00
C VAL A 48 2.76 -0.66 5.42
N ARG A 49 4.00 -0.32 5.80
CA ARG A 49 4.32 0.20 7.14
C ARG A 49 3.69 1.57 7.39
N ARG A 50 3.65 2.43 6.37
CA ARG A 50 3.05 3.77 6.48
C ARG A 50 1.54 3.76 6.49
N ARG A 51 0.92 2.83 5.74
CA ARG A 51 -0.54 2.77 5.59
C ARG A 51 -1.08 1.36 5.80
N PRO A 52 -0.88 0.73 6.97
CA PRO A 52 -1.28 -0.66 7.19
C PRO A 52 -2.80 -0.87 7.08
N GLY A 53 -3.61 0.14 7.34
CA GLY A 53 -5.07 0.06 7.14
C GLY A 53 -5.49 -0.29 5.71
N MET A 54 -4.66 0.05 4.71
CA MET A 54 -4.93 -0.29 3.30
C MET A 54 -4.62 -1.76 2.98
N TYR A 55 -3.79 -2.43 3.79
CA TYR A 55 -3.32 -3.79 3.53
C TYR A 55 -3.90 -4.83 4.48
N ILE A 56 -3.98 -4.51 5.78
CA ILE A 56 -4.39 -5.44 6.85
C ILE A 56 -5.61 -4.92 7.63
N GLY A 57 -6.31 -3.91 7.09
CA GLY A 57 -7.56 -3.39 7.66
C GLY A 57 -7.42 -2.54 8.93
N GLY A 58 -6.23 -2.41 9.52
CA GLY A 58 -6.03 -1.56 10.70
C GLY A 58 -4.72 -1.78 11.43
N LYS A 59 -4.74 -1.52 12.75
CA LYS A 59 -3.66 -1.77 13.71
C LYS A 59 -4.20 -2.32 15.05
N ASP A 60 -5.46 -2.75 15.07
CA ASP A 60 -6.13 -3.28 16.24
C ASP A 60 -6.02 -4.81 16.28
N GLU A 61 -6.71 -5.44 17.24
CA GLU A 61 -6.73 -6.90 17.41
C GLU A 61 -7.24 -7.62 16.15
N LYS A 62 -8.20 -7.04 15.43
CA LYS A 62 -8.70 -7.63 14.18
C LYS A 62 -7.62 -7.66 13.11
N ALA A 63 -6.85 -6.57 12.98
CA ALA A 63 -5.71 -6.54 12.06
C ALA A 63 -4.63 -7.56 12.45
N MET A 64 -4.42 -7.82 13.75
CA MET A 64 -3.50 -8.88 14.20
C MET A 64 -4.00 -10.28 13.81
N HIS A 65 -5.29 -10.57 13.98
CA HIS A 65 -5.87 -11.81 13.49
C HIS A 65 -5.84 -11.93 11.96
N HIS A 66 -5.94 -10.80 11.24
CA HIS A 66 -5.80 -10.76 9.78
C HIS A 66 -4.39 -11.20 9.37
N LEU A 67 -3.33 -10.72 10.04
CA LEU A 67 -1.96 -11.18 9.76
C LEU A 67 -1.81 -12.70 9.90
N PHE A 68 -2.44 -13.28 10.93
CA PHE A 68 -2.46 -14.73 11.11
C PHE A 68 -3.24 -15.42 9.96
N ALA A 69 -4.41 -14.90 9.61
CA ALA A 69 -5.26 -15.42 8.53
C ALA A 69 -4.47 -15.54 7.21
N GLU A 70 -3.73 -14.50 6.83
CA GLU A 70 -2.93 -14.51 5.59
C GLU A 70 -1.86 -15.62 5.58
N VAL A 71 -1.26 -15.96 6.73
CA VAL A 71 -0.27 -17.03 6.79
C VAL A 71 -0.93 -18.41 6.75
N ILE A 72 -2.02 -18.61 7.50
CA ILE A 72 -2.71 -19.91 7.50
C ILE A 72 -3.43 -20.18 6.18
N ASP A 73 -3.92 -19.16 5.47
CA ASP A 73 -4.56 -19.33 4.16
C ASP A 73 -3.58 -19.87 3.13
N ASN A 74 -2.31 -19.43 3.13
CA ASN A 74 -1.27 -20.01 2.27
C ASN A 74 -1.01 -21.50 2.58
N ALA A 75 -1.03 -21.89 3.87
CA ALA A 75 -0.92 -23.29 4.26
C ALA A 75 -2.16 -24.11 3.84
N MET A 76 -3.35 -23.51 3.93
CA MET A 76 -4.60 -24.11 3.49
C MET A 76 -4.62 -24.33 1.97
N ASP A 77 -4.04 -23.45 1.16
CA ASP A 77 -3.93 -23.62 -0.28
C ASP A 77 -3.12 -24.89 -0.64
N GLU A 78 -2.04 -25.19 0.08
CA GLU A 78 -1.29 -26.45 -0.08
C GLU A 78 -2.15 -27.67 0.27
N ALA A 79 -2.96 -27.58 1.32
CA ALA A 79 -3.87 -28.67 1.70
C ALA A 79 -4.99 -28.88 0.67
N VAL A 80 -5.59 -27.80 0.16
CA VAL A 80 -6.63 -27.85 -0.89
C VAL A 80 -6.07 -28.41 -2.20
N ALA A 81 -4.81 -28.09 -2.52
CA ALA A 81 -4.11 -28.67 -3.66
C ALA A 81 -3.70 -30.14 -3.46
N GLY A 82 -3.90 -30.71 -2.27
CA GLY A 82 -3.56 -32.09 -1.92
C GLY A 82 -2.06 -32.31 -1.67
N HIS A 83 -1.33 -31.26 -1.35
CA HIS A 83 0.11 -31.31 -1.08
C HIS A 83 0.45 -31.31 0.42
N ALA A 84 -0.45 -30.85 1.27
CA ALA A 84 -0.32 -30.91 2.73
C ALA A 84 -1.48 -31.71 3.33
N ASP A 85 -1.22 -32.41 4.43
CA ASP A 85 -2.23 -33.10 5.24
C ASP A 85 -2.20 -32.69 6.73
N ALA A 86 -1.20 -31.91 7.14
CA ALA A 86 -1.05 -31.42 8.49
C ALA A 86 -0.66 -29.94 8.50
N ILE A 87 -1.40 -29.16 9.30
CA ILE A 87 -1.08 -27.77 9.62
C ILE A 87 -1.07 -27.65 11.15
N THR A 88 0.02 -27.13 11.71
CA THR A 88 0.20 -26.90 13.14
C THR A 88 0.27 -25.40 13.41
N VAL A 89 -0.50 -24.94 14.39
CA VAL A 89 -0.46 -23.55 14.87
C VAL A 89 0.02 -23.56 16.32
N HIS A 90 1.02 -22.73 16.61
CA HIS A 90 1.58 -22.58 17.94
C HIS A 90 1.66 -21.10 18.31
N LEU A 91 1.14 -20.74 19.49
CA LEU A 91 1.32 -19.43 20.11
C LEU A 91 2.13 -19.63 21.39
N ASP A 92 3.30 -19.01 21.47
CA ASP A 92 4.14 -19.06 22.66
C ASP A 92 3.75 -18.02 23.73
N ALA A 93 4.41 -18.08 24.89
CA ALA A 93 4.14 -17.20 26.01
C ALA A 93 4.61 -15.76 25.77
N GLU A 94 5.54 -15.58 24.84
CA GLU A 94 6.13 -14.31 24.42
C GLU A 94 5.27 -13.60 23.36
N GLY A 95 4.27 -14.30 22.80
CA GLY A 95 3.34 -13.77 21.81
C GLY A 95 3.76 -14.01 20.35
N PHE A 96 4.75 -14.87 20.09
CA PHE A 96 5.03 -15.33 18.73
C PHE A 96 4.04 -16.41 18.31
N LEU A 97 3.41 -16.17 17.17
CA LEU A 97 2.55 -17.14 16.50
C LEU A 97 3.32 -17.77 15.34
N SER A 98 3.37 -19.09 15.31
CA SER A 98 3.95 -19.89 14.23
C SER A 98 2.88 -20.74 13.56
N VAL A 99 2.90 -20.77 12.23
CA VAL A 99 2.11 -21.69 11.40
C VAL A 99 3.10 -22.58 10.66
N THR A 100 2.88 -23.89 10.70
CA THR A 100 3.74 -24.88 10.04
C THR A 100 2.87 -25.86 9.28
N ASP A 101 3.16 -26.05 7.99
CA ASP A 101 2.56 -27.07 7.15
C ASP A 101 3.63 -28.06 6.64
N ASN A 102 3.17 -29.17 6.07
CA ASN A 102 4.00 -30.15 5.37
C ASN A 102 3.77 -30.16 3.85
N GLY A 103 3.39 -29.01 3.28
CA GLY A 103 3.19 -28.83 1.85
C GLY A 103 4.49 -28.88 1.05
N ARG A 104 4.45 -28.35 -0.18
CA ARG A 104 5.63 -28.34 -1.07
C ARG A 104 6.75 -27.45 -0.56
N GLY A 105 6.40 -26.47 0.27
CA GLY A 105 7.29 -25.41 0.73
C GLY A 105 7.46 -24.29 -0.30
N ILE A 106 7.83 -23.12 0.19
CA ILE A 106 8.11 -21.95 -0.65
C ILE A 106 9.40 -22.20 -1.46
N PRO A 107 9.43 -21.96 -2.79
CA PRO A 107 10.64 -22.09 -3.58
C PRO A 107 11.78 -21.18 -3.07
N VAL A 108 12.97 -21.75 -2.90
CA VAL A 108 14.17 -21.05 -2.40
C VAL A 108 15.22 -20.81 -3.48
N ASP A 109 14.99 -21.29 -4.69
CA ASP A 109 15.88 -21.12 -5.84
C ASP A 109 15.96 -19.65 -6.29
N PRO A 110 17.05 -19.25 -6.98
CA PRO A 110 17.17 -17.91 -7.56
C PRO A 110 16.00 -17.55 -8.49
N HIS A 111 15.43 -16.36 -8.32
CA HIS A 111 14.32 -15.92 -9.13
C HIS A 111 14.79 -15.48 -10.53
N PRO A 112 14.20 -15.99 -11.64
CA PRO A 112 14.69 -15.72 -13.01
C PRO A 112 14.82 -14.23 -13.37
N LYS A 113 13.88 -13.41 -12.89
CA LYS A 113 13.89 -11.94 -13.07
C LYS A 113 14.80 -11.19 -12.09
N TYR A 114 14.99 -11.72 -10.88
CA TYR A 114 15.75 -11.08 -9.81
C TYR A 114 16.96 -11.94 -9.48
N LYS A 115 17.98 -11.87 -10.35
CA LYS A 115 19.13 -12.80 -10.36
C LYS A 115 19.90 -12.90 -9.04
N ASN A 116 19.80 -11.88 -8.18
CA ASN A 116 20.49 -11.80 -6.90
C ASN A 116 19.58 -12.15 -5.70
N LYS A 117 18.36 -12.63 -5.94
CA LYS A 117 17.36 -12.94 -4.90
C LYS A 117 16.79 -14.34 -5.12
N SER A 118 16.49 -15.05 -4.04
CA SER A 118 15.67 -16.27 -4.10
C SER A 118 14.20 -15.91 -4.36
N ALA A 119 13.42 -16.87 -4.86
CA ALA A 119 11.98 -16.72 -4.96
C ALA A 119 11.34 -16.41 -3.58
N LEU A 120 11.80 -17.08 -2.51
CA LEU A 120 11.44 -16.76 -1.12
C LEU A 120 11.66 -15.28 -0.78
N GLU A 121 12.84 -14.71 -1.08
CA GLU A 121 13.10 -13.31 -0.79
C GLU A 121 12.19 -12.40 -1.63
N VAL A 122 11.98 -12.71 -2.90
CA VAL A 122 11.12 -11.91 -3.78
C VAL A 122 9.71 -11.82 -3.21
N ILE A 123 9.08 -12.95 -2.88
CA ILE A 123 7.70 -12.95 -2.36
C ILE A 123 7.59 -12.25 -0.99
N MET A 124 8.62 -12.33 -0.15
CA MET A 124 8.61 -11.71 1.17
C MET A 124 8.92 -10.20 1.15
N THR A 125 9.51 -9.69 0.07
CA THR A 125 10.00 -8.29 0.01
C THR A 125 9.39 -7.44 -1.10
N THR A 126 8.58 -8.04 -1.98
CA THR A 126 7.97 -7.36 -3.12
C THR A 126 6.46 -7.53 -3.07
N LEU A 127 5.72 -6.43 -3.20
CA LEU A 127 4.27 -6.49 -3.32
C LEU A 127 3.87 -7.03 -4.70
N HIS A 128 2.73 -7.73 -4.75
CA HIS A 128 2.15 -8.30 -5.97
C HIS A 128 3.07 -9.32 -6.66
N SER A 129 3.73 -10.16 -5.86
CA SER A 129 4.49 -11.33 -6.33
C SER A 129 4.02 -12.60 -5.64
N GLY A 130 3.61 -13.58 -6.43
CA GLY A 130 3.06 -14.87 -6.00
C GLY A 130 2.94 -15.83 -7.18
N GLY A 131 2.56 -17.09 -6.89
CA GLY A 131 2.34 -18.16 -7.87
C GLY A 131 0.91 -18.27 -8.35
#